data_AF-A0A7S3M9W0-F1
#
_entry.id   AF-A0A7S3M9W0-F1
#
_cell.length_a   1.000
_cell.length_b   1.000
_cell.length_c   1.000
_cell.angle_alpha   90.00
_cell.angle_beta   90.00
_cell.angle_gamma   90.00
#
_symmetry.space_group_name_H-M   'P 1'
#
loop_
_entity.id
_entity.type
_entity.pdbx_description
1 polymer ?
#
loop_
_entity_poly.entity_id
_entity_poly.type
_entity_poly.pdbx_seq_one_letter_code
_entity_poly.pdbx_strand_id
1 'polypeptide(L)'
;SSLLAQESEMKLKKSSAFHLDLFVLGVAALLTGVLGIPPTNGLIPQAPLHTKSLQKKRRVYVDDKPTDAYEVEGVHEQRVSNLMQSLLCGIVCFRPFSDILREIPKAVLYG
;
A
#
# COMPACT_ATOMS: atom_id res chain seq x y z
N SER A 1 6.62 -7.07 3.26
CA SER A 1 5.63 -5.97 3.29
C SER A 1 5.00 -5.75 4.65
N SER A 2 4.49 -6.78 5.34
CA SER A 2 3.84 -6.62 6.65
C SER A 2 4.77 -6.09 7.74
N LEU A 3 6.00 -6.59 7.85
CA LEU A 3 7.01 -6.10 8.83
C LEU A 3 7.30 -4.59 8.72
N LEU A 4 7.54 -4.08 7.50
CA LEU A 4 7.84 -2.65 7.28
C LEU A 4 6.62 -1.74 7.40
N ALA A 5 5.42 -2.26 7.11
CA ALA A 5 4.19 -1.51 7.30
C ALA A 5 3.77 -1.43 8.77
N GLN A 6 4.39 -2.24 9.64
CA GLN A 6 4.05 -2.42 11.06
C GLN A 6 5.12 -1.85 12.01
N GLU A 7 6.02 -1.01 11.52
CA GLU A 7 6.99 -0.33 12.40
C GLU A 7 6.27 0.41 13.54
N SER A 8 6.89 0.41 14.73
CA SER A 8 6.35 1.03 15.95
C SER A 8 6.04 2.52 15.79
N GLU A 9 6.65 3.18 14.80
CA GLU A 9 6.39 4.57 14.41
C GLU A 9 4.95 4.80 13.89
N MET A 10 4.26 3.76 13.42
CA MET A 10 2.95 3.87 12.77
C MET A 10 1.75 3.77 13.72
N LYS A 11 1.96 3.46 15.01
CA LYS A 11 0.92 3.32 16.06
C LYS A 11 -0.34 2.59 15.56
N LEU A 12 -0.18 1.41 14.94
CA LEU A 12 -1.30 0.61 14.42
C LEU A 12 -2.16 0.03 15.56
N LYS A 13 -3.47 -0.14 15.28
CA LYS A 13 -4.44 -0.63 16.27
C LYS A 13 -4.59 -2.17 16.22
N LYS A 14 -4.37 -2.80 15.06
CA LYS A 14 -4.42 -4.27 14.93
C LYS A 14 -3.05 -4.91 15.13
N SER A 15 -3.06 -6.08 15.77
CA SER A 15 -1.87 -6.93 15.92
C SER A 15 -1.45 -7.55 14.59
N SER A 16 -0.17 -7.87 14.45
CA SER A 16 0.41 -8.41 13.23
C SER A 16 0.04 -9.88 13.03
N ALA A 17 -0.29 -10.26 11.79
CA ALA A 17 -0.66 -11.64 11.43
C ALA A 17 0.29 -12.21 10.36
N PHE A 18 1.59 -12.22 10.66
CA PHE A 18 2.65 -12.58 9.70
C PHE A 18 2.51 -14.00 9.13
N HIS A 19 2.14 -14.98 9.95
CA HIS A 19 1.99 -16.37 9.51
C HIS A 19 0.85 -16.55 8.50
N LEU A 20 -0.24 -15.82 8.68
CA LEU A 20 -1.39 -15.87 7.77
C LEU A 20 -1.04 -15.21 6.44
N ASP A 21 -0.30 -14.10 6.46
CA ASP A 21 0.18 -13.43 5.26
C ASP A 21 1.10 -14.34 4.42
N LEU A 22 2.01 -15.07 5.07
CA LEU A 22 2.91 -16.02 4.40
C LEU A 22 2.14 -17.20 3.78
N PHE A 23 1.16 -17.73 4.50
CA PHE A 23 0.32 -18.83 4.01
C PHE A 23 -0.51 -18.41 2.79
N VAL A 24 -1.19 -17.26 2.86
CA VAL A 24 -2.00 -16.73 1.75
C VAL A 24 -1.12 -16.40 0.55
N LEU A 25 0.07 -15.83 0.76
CA LEU A 25 1.02 -15.56 -0.31
C LEU A 25 1.51 -16.86 -0.97
N GLY A 26 1.79 -17.91 -0.19
CA GLY A 26 2.19 -19.22 -0.73
C GLY A 26 1.11 -19.86 -1.61
N VAL A 27 -0.15 -19.80 -1.17
CA VAL A 27 -1.29 -20.30 -1.97
C VAL A 27 -1.46 -19.47 -3.25
N ALA A 28 -1.39 -18.14 -3.15
CA ALA A 28 -1.50 -17.25 -4.32
C ALA A 28 -0.36 -17.47 -5.33
N ALA A 29 0.87 -17.68 -4.85
CA ALA A 29 2.03 -17.99 -5.67
C ALA A 29 1.88 -19.34 -6.39
N LEU A 30 1.31 -20.35 -5.71
CA LEU A 30 1.02 -21.64 -6.33
C LEU A 30 -0.02 -21.50 -7.46
N LEU A 31 -1.13 -20.78 -7.21
CA LEU A 31 -2.17 -20.54 -8.20
C LEU A 31 -1.65 -19.76 -9.42
N THR A 32 -0.88 -18.69 -9.18
CA THR A 32 -0.27 -17.89 -10.27
C THR A 32 0.78 -18.69 -11.04
N GLY A 33 1.56 -19.54 -10.36
CA GLY A 33 2.50 -20.47 -10.99
C GLY A 33 1.82 -21.48 -11.92
N VAL A 34 0.67 -22.03 -11.54
CA VAL A 34 -0.13 -22.92 -12.40
C VAL A 34 -0.70 -22.17 -13.61
N LEU A 35 -1.09 -20.90 -13.43
CA LEU A 35 -1.61 -20.05 -14.50
C LEU A 35 -0.53 -19.42 -15.39
N GLY A 36 0.76 -19.61 -15.09
CA GLY A 36 1.88 -18.99 -15.80
C GLY A 36 1.99 -17.47 -15.61
N ILE A 37 1.30 -16.92 -14.62
CA ILE A 37 1.33 -15.50 -14.27
C ILE A 37 2.46 -15.30 -13.25
N PRO A 38 3.27 -14.23 -13.36
CA PRO A 38 4.29 -13.96 -12.36
C PRO A 38 3.65 -13.82 -10.96
N PRO A 39 4.27 -14.41 -9.93
CA PRO A 39 3.73 -14.35 -8.57
C PRO A 39 3.69 -12.90 -8.08
N THR A 40 2.66 -12.58 -7.31
CA THR A 40 2.48 -11.26 -6.71
C THR A 40 3.51 -11.07 -5.59
N ASN A 41 4.65 -10.46 -5.91
CA ASN A 41 5.63 -10.12 -4.90
C ASN A 41 5.05 -9.06 -3.94
N GLY A 42 5.21 -9.27 -2.63
CA GLY A 42 4.87 -8.26 -1.65
C GLY A 42 5.73 -7.02 -1.90
N LEU A 43 5.13 -5.94 -2.43
CA LEU A 43 5.86 -4.72 -2.74
C LEU A 43 6.40 -4.12 -1.44
N ILE A 44 7.70 -4.30 -1.24
CA ILE A 44 8.45 -3.90 -0.05
C ILE A 44 8.37 -2.38 0.17
N PRO A 45 8.55 -1.50 -0.85
CA PRO A 45 8.43 -0.05 -0.65
C PRO A 45 6.98 0.47 -0.75
N GLN A 46 6.09 -0.22 -1.48
CA GLN A 46 4.70 0.24 -1.63
C GLN A 46 3.91 0.10 -0.33
N ALA A 47 4.09 -1.00 0.40
CA ALA A 47 3.38 -1.24 1.64
C ALA A 47 3.59 -0.14 2.70
N PRO A 48 4.82 0.29 3.04
CA PRO A 48 5.00 1.39 3.97
C PRO A 48 4.55 2.73 3.39
N LEU A 49 4.70 2.97 2.08
CA LEU A 49 4.24 4.22 1.45
C LEU A 49 2.71 4.37 1.53
N HIS A 50 1.98 3.27 1.31
CA HIS A 50 0.53 3.23 1.42
C HIS A 50 0.06 3.44 2.86
N THR A 51 0.73 2.84 3.84
CA THR A 51 0.42 3.08 5.26
C THR A 51 0.73 4.53 5.66
N LYS A 52 1.80 5.13 5.11
CA LYS A 52 2.18 6.53 5.37
C LYS A 52 1.16 7.52 4.78
N SER A 53 0.53 7.23 3.65
CA SER A 53 -0.49 8.12 3.06
C SER A 53 -1.82 8.13 3.83
N LEU A 54 -2.09 7.09 4.62
CA LEU A 54 -3.29 6.96 5.45
C LEU A 54 -3.08 7.44 6.90
N GLN A 55 -1.93 8.05 7.18
CA GLN A 55 -1.52 8.49 8.50
C GLN A 55 -2.21 9.81 8.91
N LYS A 56 -2.83 9.81 10.09
CA LYS A 56 -3.34 11.04 10.72
C LYS A 56 -2.20 11.69 11.49
N LYS A 57 -1.80 12.87 11.04
CA LYS A 57 -0.80 13.71 11.71
C LYS A 57 -1.50 14.81 12.50
N ARG A 58 -1.09 15.00 13.74
CA ARG A 58 -1.53 16.09 14.62
C ARG A 58 -0.37 17.04 14.83
N ARG A 59 -0.61 18.35 14.74
CA ARG A 59 0.40 19.35 15.10
C ARG A 59 0.63 19.33 16.60
N VAL A 60 1.90 19.34 17.01
CA VAL A 60 2.27 19.46 18.40
C VAL A 60 2.21 20.94 18.80
N TYR A 61 1.55 21.21 19.92
CA TYR A 61 1.52 22.53 20.54
C TYR A 61 2.33 22.45 21.83
N VAL A 62 3.31 23.34 21.96
CA VAL A 62 4.08 23.54 23.19
C VAL A 62 3.81 24.98 23.61
N ASP A 63 3.29 25.17 24.83
CA ASP A 63 2.94 26.49 25.37
C ASP A 63 2.04 27.34 24.43
N ASP A 64 0.97 26.74 23.89
CA ASP A 64 0.00 27.33 22.95
C ASP A 64 0.58 27.90 21.65
N LYS A 65 1.86 27.68 21.37
CA LYS A 65 2.50 28.06 20.11
C LYS A 65 2.54 26.87 19.15
N PRO A 66 2.14 27.05 17.88
CA PRO A 66 2.27 25.98 16.90
C PRO A 66 3.76 25.70 16.66
N THR A 67 4.18 24.46 16.91
CA THR A 67 5.52 23.98 16.54
C THR A 67 5.44 23.29 15.18
N ASP A 68 6.49 23.36 14.37
CA ASP A 68 6.56 22.67 13.05
C ASP A 68 6.67 21.13 13.15
N ALA A 69 6.57 20.58 14.37
CA ALA A 69 6.58 19.16 14.64
C ALA A 69 5.18 18.56 14.48
N TYR A 70 5.09 17.45 13.75
CA TYR A 70 3.88 16.66 13.57
C TYR A 70 4.03 15.33 14.29
N GLU A 71 3.11 15.00 15.19
CA GLU A 71 3.03 13.69 15.81
C GLU A 71 2.04 12.79 15.08
N VAL A 72 2.38 11.52 14.97
CA VAL A 72 1.52 10.48 14.42
C VAL A 72 0.47 10.10 15.48
N GLU A 73 -0.80 10.37 15.19
CA GLU A 73 -1.93 9.99 16.06
C GLU A 73 -2.39 8.54 15.80
N GLY A 74 -2.23 8.08 14.55
CA GLY A 74 -2.56 6.72 14.12
C GLY A 74 -2.78 6.64 12.60
N VAL A 75 -3.06 5.45 12.10
CA VAL A 75 -3.29 5.18 10.66
C VAL A 75 -4.67 4.58 10.44
N HIS A 76 -5.34 4.98 9.35
CA HIS A 76 -6.60 4.35 8.94
C HIS A 76 -6.32 3.02 8.23
N GLU A 77 -6.60 1.91 8.91
CA GLU A 77 -6.48 0.57 8.32
C GLU A 77 -7.67 0.26 7.39
N GLN A 78 -7.51 0.50 6.09
CA GLN A 78 -8.59 0.30 5.11
C GLN A 78 -8.31 -0.88 4.17
N ARG A 79 -9.34 -1.70 3.92
CA ARG A 79 -9.28 -2.78 2.92
C ARG A 79 -9.73 -2.34 1.52
N VAL A 80 -10.51 -1.26 1.47
CA VAL A 80 -11.11 -0.75 0.23
C VAL A 80 -10.05 -0.26 -0.75
N SER A 81 -8.97 0.38 -0.26
CA SER A 81 -7.93 0.88 -1.15
C SER A 81 -7.21 -0.24 -1.91
N ASN A 82 -6.87 -1.34 -1.23
CA ASN A 82 -6.29 -2.52 -1.87
C ASN A 82 -7.26 -3.13 -2.91
N LEU A 83 -8.55 -3.22 -2.58
CA LEU A 83 -9.56 -3.76 -3.50
C LEU A 83 -9.75 -2.87 -4.74
N MET A 84 -9.83 -1.55 -4.55
CA MET A 84 -9.97 -0.60 -5.65
C MET A 84 -8.71 -0.60 -6.53
N GLN A 85 -7.52 -0.70 -5.95
CA GLN A 85 -6.29 -0.82 -6.72
C GLN A 85 -6.31 -2.07 -7.62
N SER A 86 -6.63 -3.25 -7.06
CA SER A 86 -6.71 -4.48 -7.85
C SER A 86 -7.79 -4.42 -8.93
N LEU A 87 -8.95 -3.82 -8.62
CA LEU A 87 -10.04 -3.65 -9.57
C LEU A 87 -9.65 -2.70 -10.71
N LEU A 88 -9.06 -1.56 -10.40
CA LEU A 88 -8.61 -0.58 -11.39
C LEU A 88 -7.50 -1.17 -12.27
N CYS A 89 -6.52 -1.88 -11.69
CA CYS A 89 -5.50 -2.60 -12.47
C CYS A 89 -6.14 -3.61 -13.45
N GLY A 90 -7.15 -4.37 -13.00
CA GLY A 90 -7.88 -5.30 -13.86
C GLY A 90 -8.67 -4.59 -14.98
N ILE A 91 -9.32 -3.47 -14.67
CA ILE A 91 -10.07 -2.67 -15.65
C ILE A 91 -9.15 -2.10 -16.74
N VAL A 92 -7.97 -1.63 -16.32
CA VAL A 92 -6.99 -1.02 -17.22
C VAL A 92 -6.35 -2.03 -18.18
N CYS A 93 -6.37 -3.32 -17.85
CA CYS A 93 -5.97 -4.38 -18.79
C CYS A 93 -6.95 -4.59 -19.96
N PHE A 94 -8.16 -4.05 -19.92
CA PHE A 94 -9.08 -4.10 -21.06
C PHE A 94 -8.67 -3.10 -22.14
N ARG A 95 -8.79 -3.53 -23.42
CA ARG A 95 -8.35 -2.80 -24.62
C ARG A 95 -8.68 -1.29 -24.64
N PRO A 96 -9.91 -0.81 -24.39
CA PRO A 96 -10.21 0.62 -24.51
C PRO A 96 -9.48 1.50 -23.46
N PHE A 97 -9.12 0.94 -22.30
CA PHE A 97 -8.40 1.68 -21.25
C PHE A 97 -6.88 1.62 -21.44
N SER A 98 -6.38 0.54 -22.05
CA SER A 98 -4.96 0.42 -22.38
C SER A 98 -4.49 1.45 -23.42
N ASP A 99 -5.38 1.92 -24.30
CA ASP A 99 -5.03 2.94 -25.29
C ASP A 99 -4.84 4.32 -24.63
N ILE A 100 -5.63 4.63 -23.59
CA ILE A 100 -5.48 5.85 -22.79
C ILE A 100 -4.15 5.84 -22.01
N LEU A 101 -3.76 4.69 -21.44
CA LEU A 101 -2.48 4.57 -20.74
C LEU A 101 -1.26 4.87 -21.62
N ARG A 102 -1.34 4.63 -22.94
CA ARG A 102 -0.23 4.88 -23.87
C ARG A 102 0.09 6.37 -24.00
N GLU A 103 -0.83 7.25 -23.66
CA GLU A 103 -0.62 8.70 -23.69
C GLU A 103 0.25 9.19 -22.54
N ILE A 104 0.43 8.40 -21.47
CA ILE A 104 1.24 8.80 -20.32
C ILE A 104 2.74 8.62 -20.67
N PRO A 105 3.53 9.71 -20.69
CA PRO A 105 4.95 9.63 -21.02
C PRO A 105 5.71 8.88 -19.93
N LYS A 106 6.56 7.94 -20.34
CA LYS A 106 7.38 7.12 -19.42
C LYS A 106 8.26 7.95 -18.50
N ALA A 107 8.66 9.16 -18.91
CA ALA A 107 9.44 10.08 -18.10
C ALA A 107 8.73 10.49 -16.79
N VAL A 108 7.39 10.62 -16.80
CA VAL A 108 6.61 10.98 -15.61
C VAL A 108 6.54 9.82 -14.61
N LEU A 109 6.65 8.57 -15.09
CA LEU A 109 6.66 7.38 -14.24
C LEU A 109 7.99 7.16 -13.50
N TYR A 110 9.09 7.71 -14.02
CA TYR A 110 10.41 7.64 -13.40
C TYR A 110 10.73 8.85 -12.50
N GLY A 111 9.84 9.85 -12.48
CA GLY A 111 10.01 11.08 -11.71
C GLY A 111 9.61 10.97 -10.24
#